data_AF-A0A0P1ALU3-F1
#
_entry.id   AF-A0A0P1ALU3-F1
#
_cell.length_a   1.000
_cell.length_b   1.000
_cell.length_c   1.000
_cell.angle_alpha   90.00
_cell.angle_beta   90.00
_cell.angle_gamma   90.00
#
_symmetry.space_group_name_H-M   'P 1'
#
loop_
_entity.id
_entity.type
_entity.pdbx_description
1 polymer ?
#
loop_
_entity_poly.entity_id
_entity_poly.type
_entity_poly.pdbx_seq_one_letter_code
_entity_poly.pdbx_strand_id
1 'polypeptide(L)'
;MTRFSPTGFLVSSSLFITPVLSYEAYVIKVPNGANVDGVKAIGHTNSVGGGARNAFGTDFDDASHTWTTELCIEDSDGDGQTNGEELGDPCCEWTSESAKAALWSSGVSNPGDAARKTIILENPNGVLTNDPPLHEQLQLLIRHLHNVTGTVNSSVIVPGGYSSTDRFVRLSVLNKMSEEGPEEAENALKSIQP
;
A
#
# COMPACT_ATOMS: atom_id res chain seq x y z
N MET A 1 -20.95 -78.09 -39.49
CA MET A 1 -21.45 -76.70 -39.59
C MET A 1 -21.12 -75.97 -38.29
N THR A 2 -19.99 -75.27 -38.25
CA THR A 2 -19.50 -74.53 -37.07
C THR A 2 -19.94 -73.07 -37.16
N ARG A 3 -20.71 -72.59 -36.17
CA ARG A 3 -21.12 -71.18 -36.08
C ARG A 3 -20.07 -70.39 -35.31
N PHE A 4 -19.45 -69.39 -35.96
CA PHE A 4 -18.65 -68.36 -35.31
C PHE A 4 -19.58 -67.23 -34.84
N SER A 5 -19.44 -66.79 -33.59
CA SER A 5 -20.12 -65.62 -33.03
C SER A 5 -19.10 -64.50 -32.84
N PRO A 6 -19.29 -63.29 -33.37
CA PRO A 6 -18.33 -62.21 -33.21
C PRO A 6 -18.58 -61.47 -31.90
N THR A 7 -17.64 -61.53 -30.97
CA THR A 7 -17.60 -60.65 -29.80
C THR A 7 -17.10 -59.26 -30.24
N GLY A 8 -18.01 -58.30 -30.34
CA GLY A 8 -17.67 -56.89 -30.57
C GLY A 8 -17.11 -56.25 -29.29
N PHE A 9 -15.89 -55.72 -29.35
CA PHE A 9 -15.33 -54.87 -28.31
C PHE A 9 -15.75 -53.41 -28.56
N LEU A 10 -16.48 -52.81 -27.61
CA LEU A 10 -16.77 -51.38 -27.60
C LEU A 10 -15.62 -50.64 -26.91
N VAL A 11 -14.90 -49.79 -27.66
CA VAL A 11 -13.87 -48.89 -27.12
C VAL A 11 -14.58 -47.64 -26.58
N SER A 12 -14.68 -47.51 -25.26
CA SER A 12 -15.21 -46.31 -24.60
C SER A 12 -14.10 -45.26 -24.51
N SER A 13 -14.21 -44.21 -25.30
CA SER A 13 -13.28 -43.08 -25.28
C SER A 13 -13.72 -42.09 -24.20
N SER A 14 -13.01 -42.05 -23.07
CA SER A 14 -13.28 -41.09 -21.99
C SER A 14 -12.72 -39.71 -22.35
N LEU A 15 -13.61 -38.73 -22.50
CA LEU A 15 -13.28 -37.34 -22.72
C LEU A 15 -12.88 -36.69 -21.38
N PHE A 16 -11.60 -36.36 -21.21
CA PHE A 16 -11.12 -35.62 -20.04
C PHE A 16 -11.58 -34.16 -20.16
N ILE A 17 -12.57 -33.77 -19.35
CA ILE A 17 -12.99 -32.38 -19.22
C ILE A 17 -11.98 -31.70 -18.28
N THR A 18 -11.06 -30.91 -18.84
CA THR A 18 -10.19 -30.04 -18.05
C THR A 18 -11.02 -28.86 -17.54
N PRO A 19 -11.11 -28.63 -16.22
CA PRO A 19 -11.77 -27.44 -15.72
C PRO A 19 -11.00 -26.19 -16.16
N VAL A 20 -11.68 -25.28 -16.85
CA VAL A 20 -11.16 -23.94 -17.13
C VAL A 20 -11.50 -23.07 -15.92
N LEU A 21 -10.50 -22.71 -15.12
CA LEU A 21 -10.65 -21.70 -14.08
C LEU A 21 -10.88 -20.35 -14.76
N SER A 22 -12.07 -19.76 -14.58
CA SER A 22 -12.38 -18.45 -15.14
C SER A 22 -11.57 -17.35 -14.44
N TYR A 23 -11.20 -16.34 -15.22
CA TYR A 23 -10.30 -15.21 -14.95
C TYR A 23 -10.66 -14.31 -13.74
N GLU A 24 -11.83 -14.48 -13.11
CA GLU A 24 -12.28 -13.66 -11.96
C GLU A 24 -11.61 -13.99 -10.61
N ALA A 25 -10.73 -14.99 -10.52
CA ALA A 25 -10.30 -15.58 -9.24
C ALA A 25 -9.01 -14.99 -8.61
N TYR A 26 -8.30 -14.07 -9.26
CA TYR A 26 -6.98 -13.60 -8.77
C TYR A 26 -7.01 -12.23 -8.11
N VAL A 27 -7.87 -11.33 -8.60
CA VAL A 27 -8.00 -9.96 -8.08
C VAL A 27 -8.44 -9.95 -6.61
N ILE A 28 -9.15 -10.99 -6.15
CA ILE A 28 -9.58 -11.16 -4.76
C ILE A 28 -8.51 -11.80 -3.86
N LYS A 29 -7.40 -12.28 -4.42
CA LYS A 29 -6.31 -12.95 -3.68
C LYS A 29 -5.22 -12.00 -3.22
N VAL A 30 -5.39 -10.71 -3.47
CA VAL A 30 -4.46 -9.64 -3.10
C VAL A 30 -5.27 -8.50 -2.47
N PRO A 31 -4.68 -7.74 -1.53
CA PRO A 31 -5.37 -6.61 -0.93
C PRO A 31 -5.66 -5.54 -1.99
N ASN A 32 -6.83 -4.90 -1.89
CA ASN A 32 -7.28 -3.84 -2.81
C ASN A 32 -7.18 -4.14 -4.32
N GLY A 33 -7.05 -5.40 -4.76
CA GLY A 33 -6.78 -5.69 -6.17
C GLY A 33 -7.87 -5.18 -7.14
N ALA A 34 -9.12 -5.07 -6.68
CA ALA A 34 -10.23 -4.51 -7.45
C ALA A 34 -10.45 -3.00 -7.24
N ASN A 35 -9.62 -2.38 -6.40
CA ASN A 35 -9.79 -1.02 -5.87
C ASN A 35 -8.67 -0.07 -6.30
N VAL A 36 -7.88 -0.47 -7.31
CA VAL A 36 -6.87 0.40 -7.94
C VAL A 36 -7.53 1.21 -9.05
N ASP A 37 -7.46 2.54 -8.97
CA ASP A 37 -8.21 3.42 -9.87
C ASP A 37 -7.77 3.29 -11.34
N GLY A 38 -8.74 2.98 -12.20
CA GLY A 38 -8.52 2.73 -13.64
C GLY A 38 -7.86 1.38 -13.97
N VAL A 39 -7.60 0.51 -13.00
CA VAL A 39 -6.92 -0.78 -13.20
C VAL A 39 -7.81 -1.93 -12.72
N LYS A 40 -8.36 -2.69 -13.68
CA LYS A 40 -9.20 -3.88 -13.40
C LYS A 40 -8.37 -5.16 -13.31
N ALA A 41 -7.17 -5.16 -13.89
CA ALA A 41 -6.29 -6.31 -13.97
C ALA A 41 -4.86 -5.91 -13.55
N ILE A 42 -4.63 -5.86 -12.24
CA ILE A 42 -3.37 -5.38 -11.65
C ILE A 42 -2.13 -6.18 -12.06
N GLY A 43 -2.29 -7.45 -12.45
CA GLY A 43 -1.20 -8.33 -12.88
C GLY A 43 -0.90 -8.29 -14.39
N HIS A 44 -1.48 -7.35 -15.14
CA HIS A 44 -1.36 -7.29 -16.60
C HIS A 44 -0.99 -5.89 -17.09
N THR A 45 -0.24 -5.84 -18.21
CA THR A 45 0.09 -4.56 -18.86
C THR A 45 -1.15 -3.89 -19.47
N ASN A 46 -2.14 -4.68 -19.87
CA ASN A 46 -3.47 -4.18 -20.21
C ASN A 46 -4.32 -4.08 -18.94
N SER A 47 -4.63 -2.86 -18.51
CA SER A 47 -5.39 -2.59 -17.29
C SER A 47 -6.82 -3.15 -17.29
N VAL A 48 -7.39 -3.48 -18.45
CA VAL A 48 -8.71 -4.12 -18.58
C VAL A 48 -8.61 -5.66 -18.53
N GLY A 49 -7.40 -6.21 -18.69
CA GLY A 49 -7.10 -7.63 -18.55
C GLY A 49 -6.67 -8.36 -19.81
N GLY A 50 -6.13 -9.55 -19.59
CA GLY A 50 -5.53 -10.38 -20.63
C GLY A 50 -4.21 -9.82 -21.19
N GLY A 51 -3.59 -10.58 -22.09
CA GLY A 51 -2.29 -10.21 -22.65
C GLY A 51 -1.13 -10.49 -21.70
N ALA A 52 0.01 -9.83 -21.94
CA ALA A 52 1.22 -10.03 -21.15
C ALA A 52 1.02 -9.60 -19.69
N ARG A 53 1.66 -10.33 -18.77
CA ARG A 53 1.79 -9.92 -17.37
C ARG A 53 2.73 -8.71 -17.26
N ASN A 54 2.47 -7.85 -16.29
CA ASN A 54 3.47 -6.87 -15.84
C ASN A 54 4.44 -7.53 -14.85
N ALA A 55 5.34 -6.75 -14.24
CA ALA A 55 6.31 -7.29 -13.29
C ALA A 55 5.61 -7.95 -12.09
N PHE A 56 4.72 -7.21 -11.41
CA PHE A 56 3.90 -7.76 -10.32
C PHE A 56 3.14 -9.04 -10.69
N GLY A 57 2.52 -9.10 -11.87
CA GLY A 57 1.79 -10.29 -12.31
C GLY A 57 2.69 -11.51 -12.54
N THR A 58 3.97 -11.28 -12.86
CA THR A 58 4.99 -12.33 -12.98
C THR A 58 5.40 -12.82 -11.59
N ASP A 59 5.68 -11.91 -10.67
CA ASP A 59 6.06 -12.26 -9.29
C ASP A 59 4.91 -12.94 -8.54
N PHE A 60 3.66 -12.52 -8.80
CA PHE A 60 2.48 -13.19 -8.29
C PHE A 60 2.30 -14.60 -8.85
N ASP A 61 2.65 -14.85 -10.11
CA ASP A 61 2.64 -16.20 -10.69
C ASP A 61 3.72 -17.10 -10.07
N ASP A 62 4.92 -16.54 -9.88
CA ASP A 62 6.04 -17.23 -9.22
C ASP A 62 5.70 -17.56 -7.76
N ALA A 63 4.94 -16.70 -7.08
CA ALA A 63 4.32 -16.95 -5.78
C ALA A 63 3.10 -17.89 -5.84
N SER A 64 2.90 -18.62 -6.95
CA SER A 64 1.77 -19.53 -7.17
C SER A 64 0.40 -18.88 -6.96
N HIS A 65 0.29 -17.61 -7.34
CA HIS A 65 -0.89 -16.76 -7.19
C HIS A 65 -1.38 -16.66 -5.74
N THR A 66 -0.44 -16.54 -4.80
CA THR A 66 -0.69 -16.39 -3.36
C THR A 66 -0.07 -15.09 -2.86
N TRP A 67 -0.81 -14.34 -2.04
CA TRP A 67 -0.26 -13.19 -1.31
C TRP A 67 0.61 -13.68 -0.16
N THR A 68 1.89 -13.93 -0.44
CA THR A 68 2.87 -14.33 0.56
C THR A 68 3.55 -13.10 1.17
N THR A 69 4.21 -13.28 2.31
CA THR A 69 5.02 -12.20 2.91
C THR A 69 6.13 -11.77 1.96
N GLU A 70 6.76 -12.71 1.25
CA GLU A 70 7.81 -12.42 0.28
C GLU A 70 7.30 -11.56 -0.87
N LEU A 71 6.14 -11.90 -1.46
CA LEU A 71 5.53 -11.08 -2.50
C LEU A 71 5.12 -9.71 -1.93
N CYS A 72 4.59 -9.65 -0.71
CA CYS A 72 4.16 -8.40 -0.11
C CYS A 72 5.31 -7.38 0.08
N ILE A 73 6.50 -7.84 0.49
CA ILE A 73 7.67 -6.97 0.70
C ILE A 73 8.50 -6.72 -0.58
N GLU A 74 8.18 -7.39 -1.69
CA GLU A 74 8.87 -7.20 -2.96
C GLU A 74 8.47 -5.86 -3.60
N ASP A 75 9.42 -5.22 -4.28
CA ASP A 75 9.21 -4.04 -5.12
C ASP A 75 9.23 -4.50 -6.59
N SER A 76 8.08 -4.95 -7.08
CA SER A 76 8.01 -5.67 -8.36
C SER A 76 8.41 -4.80 -9.55
N ASP A 77 8.04 -3.51 -9.52
CA ASP A 77 8.30 -2.57 -10.62
C ASP A 77 9.54 -1.69 -10.43
N GLY A 78 10.22 -1.82 -9.28
CA GLY A 78 11.52 -1.20 -9.01
C GLY A 78 11.41 0.28 -8.71
N ASP A 79 10.27 0.74 -8.22
CA ASP A 79 10.01 2.14 -7.95
C ASP A 79 10.44 2.55 -6.52
N GLY A 80 10.75 1.60 -5.66
CA GLY A 80 11.14 1.81 -4.27
C GLY A 80 10.00 1.71 -3.27
N GLN A 81 8.79 1.35 -3.70
CA GLN A 81 7.69 0.92 -2.82
C GLN A 81 7.50 -0.58 -2.91
N THR A 82 7.13 -1.18 -1.79
CA THR A 82 6.74 -2.59 -1.76
C THR A 82 5.31 -2.78 -2.28
N ASN A 83 5.03 -3.97 -2.80
CA ASN A 83 3.68 -4.34 -3.24
C ASN A 83 2.64 -4.14 -2.12
N GLY A 84 3.02 -4.41 -0.87
CA GLY A 84 2.19 -4.21 0.31
C GLY A 84 1.88 -2.75 0.58
N GLU A 85 2.86 -1.86 0.47
CA GLU A 85 2.65 -0.42 0.59
C GLU A 85 1.64 0.11 -0.45
N GLU A 86 1.80 -0.31 -1.70
CA GLU A 86 0.94 0.13 -2.81
C GLU A 86 -0.48 -0.43 -2.73
N LEU A 87 -0.62 -1.69 -2.31
CA LEU A 87 -1.91 -2.37 -2.20
C LEU A 87 -2.56 -2.26 -0.81
N GLY A 88 -1.96 -1.49 0.11
CA GLY A 88 -2.54 -1.18 1.42
C GLY A 88 -2.36 -2.23 2.50
N ASP A 89 -1.39 -3.12 2.36
CA ASP A 89 -0.92 -4.06 3.37
C ASP A 89 0.59 -3.87 3.66
N PRO A 90 1.03 -2.69 4.14
CA PRO A 90 2.46 -2.40 4.39
C PRO A 90 3.09 -3.29 5.47
N CYS A 91 2.27 -3.94 6.30
CA CYS A 91 2.74 -4.83 7.37
C CYS A 91 2.71 -6.31 6.97
N CYS A 92 2.26 -6.63 5.75
CA CYS A 92 2.14 -8.00 5.24
C CYS A 92 1.31 -8.91 6.16
N GLU A 93 0.20 -8.38 6.68
CA GLU A 93 -0.69 -9.07 7.61
C GLU A 93 -2.04 -9.43 6.98
N TRP A 94 -2.32 -8.93 5.78
CA TRP A 94 -3.53 -9.28 5.05
C TRP A 94 -3.42 -10.69 4.50
N THR A 95 -4.54 -11.43 4.56
CA THR A 95 -4.69 -12.69 3.84
C THR A 95 -6.10 -12.76 3.26
N SER A 96 -6.26 -13.53 2.18
CA SER A 96 -7.56 -13.73 1.53
C SER A 96 -8.61 -14.39 2.42
N GLU A 97 -8.19 -15.03 3.51
CA GLU A 97 -9.06 -15.70 4.48
C GLU A 97 -9.25 -14.92 5.79
N SER A 98 -8.45 -13.87 6.03
CA SER A 98 -8.54 -13.08 7.26
C SER A 98 -9.77 -12.17 7.26
N ALA A 99 -10.35 -11.96 8.43
CA ALA A 99 -11.32 -10.88 8.67
C ALA A 99 -10.65 -9.48 8.72
N LYS A 100 -9.32 -9.42 8.57
CA LYS A 100 -8.55 -8.18 8.62
C LYS A 100 -8.61 -7.50 7.25
N ALA A 101 -9.11 -6.27 7.23
CA ALA A 101 -9.06 -5.45 6.03
C ALA A 101 -7.61 -4.98 5.79
N ALA A 102 -7.31 -4.62 4.54
CA ALA A 102 -6.12 -3.84 4.22
C ALA A 102 -6.08 -2.59 5.12
N LEU A 103 -4.88 -2.19 5.57
CA LEU A 103 -4.69 -1.06 6.47
C LEU A 103 -5.18 0.26 5.87
N TRP A 104 -5.06 0.41 4.54
CA TRP A 104 -5.75 1.47 3.80
C TRP A 104 -6.33 0.95 2.49
N SER A 105 -7.31 1.68 1.97
CA SER A 105 -8.00 1.38 0.70
C SER A 105 -8.13 2.62 -0.19
N SER A 106 -7.45 3.70 0.16
CA SER A 106 -7.45 4.96 -0.59
C SER A 106 -6.01 5.36 -0.84
N GLY A 107 -5.75 5.92 -2.04
CA GLY A 107 -4.38 6.25 -2.44
C GLY A 107 -3.52 5.05 -2.81
N VAL A 108 -4.12 3.87 -3.00
CA VAL A 108 -3.44 2.67 -3.52
C VAL A 108 -2.98 2.85 -4.97
N SER A 109 -1.91 2.17 -5.35
CA SER A 109 -1.34 2.19 -6.71
C SER A 109 -1.23 0.79 -7.33
N ASN A 110 -0.73 0.72 -8.56
CA ASN A 110 -0.57 -0.54 -9.29
C ASN A 110 0.88 -0.99 -9.19
N PRO A 111 1.19 -2.08 -8.48
CA PRO A 111 2.58 -2.52 -8.22
C PRO A 111 3.37 -3.03 -9.43
N GLY A 112 2.80 -2.93 -10.63
CA GLY A 112 3.48 -3.22 -11.89
C GLY A 112 3.61 -1.99 -12.78
N ASP A 113 3.51 -0.78 -12.23
CA ASP A 113 3.54 0.51 -12.93
C ASP A 113 4.32 1.57 -12.13
N ALA A 114 5.64 1.56 -12.27
CA ALA A 114 6.58 2.45 -11.56
C ALA A 114 6.33 3.96 -11.73
N ALA A 115 5.45 4.36 -12.65
CA ALA A 115 5.03 5.76 -12.83
C ALA A 115 3.89 6.18 -11.88
N ARG A 116 3.26 5.24 -11.17
CA ARG A 116 2.07 5.45 -10.33
C ARG A 116 2.36 4.96 -8.92
N LYS A 117 2.54 5.89 -7.98
CA LYS A 117 2.91 5.60 -6.59
C LYS A 117 1.84 5.91 -5.58
N THR A 118 1.84 5.21 -4.46
CA THR A 118 1.14 5.65 -3.25
C THR A 118 1.92 6.81 -2.62
N ILE A 119 1.21 7.75 -2.00
CA ILE A 119 1.84 8.84 -1.26
C ILE A 119 2.13 8.33 0.15
N ILE A 120 3.37 7.92 0.39
CA ILE A 120 3.86 7.49 1.69
C ILE A 120 4.72 8.62 2.25
N LEU A 121 4.30 9.17 3.38
CA LEU A 121 4.97 10.29 4.02
C LEU A 121 5.46 9.83 5.39
N GLU A 122 6.76 10.00 5.61
CA GLU A 122 7.34 9.88 6.94
C GLU A 122 6.70 10.91 7.87
N ASN A 123 6.32 10.48 9.06
CA ASN A 123 5.79 11.34 10.10
C ASN A 123 6.79 11.45 11.26
N PRO A 124 7.84 12.27 11.12
CA PRO A 124 8.95 12.32 12.08
C PRO A 124 8.54 12.78 13.48
N ASN A 125 7.38 13.41 13.62
CA ASN A 125 6.89 13.93 14.91
C ASN A 125 5.79 13.04 15.52
N GLY A 126 5.35 11.99 14.81
CA GLY A 126 4.26 11.12 15.27
C GLY A 126 2.93 11.86 15.50
N VAL A 127 2.70 12.98 14.82
CA VAL A 127 1.48 13.80 14.96
C VAL A 127 0.72 13.80 13.64
N LEU A 128 -0.59 13.57 13.69
CA LEU A 128 -1.51 13.77 12.57
C LEU A 128 -2.75 14.51 13.09
N THR A 129 -3.31 15.40 12.27
CA THR A 129 -4.56 16.11 12.59
C THR A 129 -5.59 15.91 11.47
N ASN A 130 -6.05 16.98 10.83
CA ASN A 130 -7.00 16.96 9.72
C ASN A 130 -6.34 17.61 8.49
N ASP A 131 -7.03 18.48 7.76
CA ASP A 131 -6.44 19.20 6.63
C ASP A 131 -5.47 20.30 7.10
N PRO A 132 -4.45 20.68 6.31
CA PRO A 132 -4.07 20.15 5.00
C PRO A 132 -3.30 18.81 5.07
N PRO A 133 -2.92 18.17 3.95
CA PRO A 133 -2.09 16.96 3.96
C PRO A 133 -0.77 17.13 4.74
N LEU A 134 -0.22 16.02 5.24
CA LEU A 134 0.94 16.02 6.15
C LEU A 134 2.15 16.81 5.62
N HIS A 135 2.49 16.69 4.34
CA HIS A 135 3.60 17.46 3.75
C HIS A 135 3.41 18.99 3.90
N GLU A 136 2.19 19.49 3.68
CA GLU A 136 1.89 20.91 3.89
C GLU A 136 1.91 21.26 5.38
N GLN A 137 1.43 20.37 6.26
CA GLN A 137 1.51 20.58 7.71
C GLN A 137 2.97 20.68 8.20
N LEU A 138 3.87 19.83 7.69
CA LEU A 138 5.31 19.89 7.99
C LEU A 138 5.94 21.21 7.52
N GLN A 139 5.59 21.69 6.31
CA GLN A 139 6.02 23.01 5.85
C GLN A 139 5.52 24.16 6.74
N LEU A 140 4.28 24.08 7.22
CA LEU A 140 3.70 25.05 8.14
C LEU A 140 4.41 25.05 9.50
N LEU A 141 4.78 23.86 10.00
CA LEU A 141 5.59 23.71 11.20
C LEU A 141 6.98 24.35 11.05
N ILE A 142 7.71 24.04 9.98
CA ILE A 142 9.04 24.63 9.70
C ILE A 142 8.93 26.16 9.63
N ARG A 143 7.93 26.67 8.91
CA ARG A 143 7.68 28.12 8.79
C ARG A 143 7.39 28.77 10.14
N HIS A 144 6.58 28.12 10.97
CA HIS A 144 6.28 28.60 12.31
C HIS A 144 7.55 28.69 13.16
N LEU A 145 8.35 27.62 13.19
CA LEU A 145 9.60 27.56 13.96
C LEU A 145 10.65 28.57 13.50
N HIS A 146 10.67 28.92 12.21
CA HIS A 146 11.55 29.97 11.68
C HIS A 146 11.08 31.39 12.11
N ASN A 147 9.78 31.59 12.26
CA ASN A 147 9.20 32.90 12.60
C ASN A 147 9.14 33.17 14.10
N VAL A 148 9.07 32.13 14.92
CA VAL A 148 9.05 32.28 16.38
C VAL A 148 10.41 32.76 16.86
N THR A 149 10.40 33.91 17.55
CA THR A 149 11.55 34.48 18.25
C THR A 149 11.29 34.39 19.75
N GLY A 150 11.77 33.33 20.41
CA GLY A 150 11.53 33.10 21.84
C GLY A 150 12.25 31.87 22.38
N THR A 151 12.33 31.74 23.71
CA THR A 151 12.85 30.54 24.39
C THR A 151 11.72 29.63 24.83
N VAL A 152 12.00 28.34 25.03
CA VAL A 152 11.11 27.26 25.52
C VAL A 152 10.25 27.61 26.75
N ASN A 153 10.60 28.65 27.49
CA ASN A 153 9.88 29.16 28.66
C ASN A 153 8.90 30.30 28.35
N SER A 154 8.83 30.74 27.09
CA SER A 154 7.88 31.75 26.63
C SER A 154 6.69 31.04 26.00
N SER A 155 5.49 31.36 26.48
CA SER A 155 4.19 30.92 25.96
C SER A 155 3.91 31.30 24.48
N VAL A 156 4.92 31.83 23.78
CA VAL A 156 4.91 32.32 22.41
C VAL A 156 5.30 31.22 21.39
N ILE A 157 5.83 30.07 21.84
CA ILE A 157 6.31 29.02 20.92
C ILE A 157 5.19 28.20 20.28
N VAL A 158 4.06 27.97 20.96
CA VAL A 158 2.99 27.11 20.42
C VAL A 158 1.70 27.90 20.20
N PRO A 159 1.02 27.70 19.05
CA PRO A 159 -0.25 28.38 18.79
C PRO A 159 -1.36 27.86 19.71
N GLY A 160 -2.21 28.78 20.19
CA GLY A 160 -3.33 28.48 21.09
C GLY A 160 -4.64 28.10 20.39
N GLY A 161 -4.71 28.26 19.07
CA GLY A 161 -5.92 27.96 18.30
C GLY A 161 -6.29 26.47 18.29
N TYR A 162 -7.50 26.19 17.80
CA TYR A 162 -8.02 24.83 17.60
C TYR A 162 -8.10 24.42 16.13
N SER A 163 -7.62 25.26 15.22
CA SER A 163 -7.51 24.89 13.81
C SER A 163 -6.63 23.66 13.67
N SER A 164 -6.82 22.90 12.58
CA SER A 164 -6.05 21.69 12.32
C SER A 164 -4.53 21.97 12.29
N THR A 165 -4.13 23.06 11.63
CA THR A 165 -2.75 23.55 11.60
C THR A 165 -2.24 23.95 12.98
N ASP A 166 -3.01 24.71 13.77
CA ASP A 166 -2.58 25.13 15.11
C ASP A 166 -2.39 23.92 16.03
N ARG A 167 -3.32 22.95 15.98
CA ARG A 167 -3.19 21.70 16.74
C ARG A 167 -1.98 20.90 16.29
N PHE A 168 -1.72 20.80 14.98
CA PHE A 168 -0.57 20.07 14.46
C PHE A 168 0.75 20.69 14.93
N VAL A 169 0.91 22.00 14.78
CA VAL A 169 2.12 22.71 15.20
C VAL A 169 2.33 22.56 16.71
N ARG A 170 1.28 22.79 17.51
CA ARG A 170 1.36 22.66 18.97
C ARG A 170 1.74 21.25 19.40
N LEU A 171 1.06 20.23 18.88
CA LEU A 171 1.34 18.83 19.26
C LEU A 171 2.71 18.37 18.78
N SER A 172 3.15 18.77 17.58
CA SER A 172 4.46 18.39 17.05
C SER A 172 5.58 18.95 17.94
N VAL A 173 5.46 20.21 18.35
CA VAL A 173 6.41 20.84 19.26
C VAL A 173 6.40 20.16 20.64
N LEU A 174 5.21 19.96 21.22
CA LEU A 174 5.07 19.38 22.56
C LEU A 174 5.53 17.91 22.62
N ASN A 175 5.22 17.10 21.59
CA ASN A 175 5.69 15.72 21.51
C ASN A 175 7.23 15.69 21.50
N LYS A 176 7.86 16.52 20.65
CA LYS A 176 9.32 16.55 20.57
C LYS A 176 9.97 17.03 21.88
N MET A 177 9.42 18.07 22.50
CA MET A 177 9.87 18.56 23.82
C MET A 177 9.74 17.48 24.90
N SER A 178 8.69 16.65 24.82
CA SER A 178 8.48 15.54 25.76
C SER A 178 9.47 14.39 25.53
N GLU A 179 9.94 14.18 24.30
CA GLU A 179 10.85 13.09 23.95
C GLU A 179 12.32 13.44 24.23
N GLU A 180 12.74 14.65 23.83
CA GLU A 180 14.16 15.02 23.78
C GLU A 180 14.56 16.07 24.82
N GLY A 181 13.57 16.72 25.45
CA GLY A 181 13.80 17.91 26.24
C GLY A 181 13.74 19.19 25.40
N PRO A 182 13.59 20.38 26.02
CA PRO A 182 13.18 21.57 25.29
C PRO A 182 14.22 22.11 24.30
N GLU A 183 15.51 22.05 24.63
CA GLU A 183 16.61 22.61 23.82
C GLU A 183 16.96 21.70 22.64
N GLU A 184 17.07 20.40 22.87
CA GLU A 184 17.25 19.39 21.83
C GLU A 184 16.07 19.37 20.85
N ALA A 185 14.83 19.47 21.35
CA ALA A 185 13.63 19.49 20.52
C ALA A 185 13.62 20.66 19.53
N GLU A 186 14.04 21.86 19.98
CA GLU A 186 14.11 23.03 19.10
C GLU A 186 15.09 22.80 17.94
N ASN A 187 16.26 22.23 18.23
CA ASN A 187 17.28 21.92 17.23
C ASN A 187 16.81 20.83 16.26
N ALA A 188 16.18 19.78 16.78
CA ALA A 188 15.67 18.68 15.96
C ALA A 188 14.52 19.13 15.05
N LEU A 189 13.58 19.93 15.56
CA LEU A 189 12.47 20.44 14.76
C LEU A 189 12.94 21.41 13.66
N LYS A 190 13.98 22.21 13.92
CA LYS A 190 14.62 23.07 12.90
C LYS A 190 15.38 22.29 11.82
N SER A 191 15.70 21.03 12.07
CA SER A 191 16.40 20.16 11.10
C SER A 191 15.47 19.45 10.11
N ILE A 192 14.16 19.45 10.37
CA ILE A 192 13.15 18.81 9.51
C ILE A 192 13.21 19.42 8.11
N GLN A 193 13.37 18.57 7.10
CA GLN A 193 13.23 18.94 5.69
C GLN A 193 11.79 18.67 5.21
N PRO A 194 11.26 19.46 4.28
CA PRO A 194 9.94 19.22 3.68
C PRO A 194 9.87 17.91 2.90
#